data_AF-A0A919YVE9-F1
#
_entry.id   AF-A0A919YVE9-F1
#
_cell.length_a   1.000
_cell.length_b   1.000
_cell.length_c   1.000
_cell.angle_alpha   90.00
_cell.angle_beta   90.00
_cell.angle_gamma   90.00
#
_symmetry.space_group_name_H-M   'P 1'
#
loop_
_entity.id
_entity.type
_entity.pdbx_description
1 polymer ?
#
loop_
_entity_poly.entity_id
_entity_poly.type
_entity_poly.pdbx_seq_one_letter_code
_entity_poly.pdbx_strand_id
1 'polypeptide(L)'
;MGLALLKMRHSMHRKPREGKLDWDNIEAAGVEDELVETIISLFKTVEANDYEAHSAFMYDPSTADLSLIGPYILAVTKLEADQSRLSAVIDEYSLSEISTDVEIVKITMLTSSTDGESSSSFDFVFIKTDGQWKLYKIQ
;
A
#
# COMPACT_ATOMS: atom_id res chain seq x y z
N MET A 1 -14.73 8.90 55.27
CA MET A 1 -15.37 9.74 54.25
C MET A 1 -14.39 9.88 53.10
N GLY A 2 -14.59 9.11 52.04
CA GLY A 2 -13.79 9.19 50.84
C GLY A 2 -14.30 10.29 49.93
N LEU A 3 -13.39 10.88 49.15
CA LEU A 3 -13.70 11.39 47.83
C LEU A 3 -12.41 11.29 47.02
N ALA A 4 -12.23 10.16 46.33
CA ALA A 4 -11.25 10.02 45.27
C ALA A 4 -11.75 10.84 44.08
N LEU A 5 -11.09 11.97 43.80
CA LEU A 5 -11.33 12.73 42.58
C LEU A 5 -10.70 11.97 41.41
N LEU A 6 -11.52 11.10 40.83
CA LEU A 6 -11.33 10.47 39.54
C LEU A 6 -11.25 11.60 38.48
N LYS A 7 -10.04 12.06 38.16
CA LYS A 7 -9.82 12.87 36.96
C LYS A 7 -10.11 11.97 35.76
N MET A 8 -11.33 12.12 35.24
CA MET A 8 -11.75 11.59 33.95
C MET A 8 -10.70 12.01 32.91
N ARG A 9 -9.89 11.04 32.50
CA ARG A 9 -9.13 11.11 31.25
C ARG A 9 -10.18 11.12 30.15
N HIS A 10 -10.59 12.30 29.69
CA HIS A 10 -11.20 12.41 28.37
C HIS A 10 -10.13 11.92 27.38
N SER A 11 -10.15 10.63 27.05
CA SER A 11 -9.52 10.19 25.81
C SER A 11 -10.33 10.83 24.70
N MET A 12 -9.94 12.03 24.27
CA MET A 12 -10.28 12.49 22.93
C MET A 12 -9.79 11.38 22.00
N HIS A 13 -10.71 10.54 21.54
CA HIS A 13 -10.46 9.71 20.36
C HIS A 13 -10.31 10.71 19.22
N ARG A 14 -9.08 11.19 19.01
CA ARG A 14 -8.74 11.96 17.82
C ARG A 14 -8.93 10.98 16.67
N LYS A 15 -9.96 11.20 15.86
CA LYS A 15 -10.05 10.52 14.58
C LYS A 15 -8.72 10.79 13.85
N PRO A 16 -8.03 9.77 13.33
CA PRO A 16 -6.79 9.99 12.61
C PRO A 16 -7.09 10.91 11.42
N ARG A 17 -6.11 11.74 11.05
CA ARG A 17 -6.28 12.71 9.98
C ARG A 17 -6.27 11.96 8.66
N GLU A 18 -7.32 12.14 7.85
CA GLU A 18 -7.30 11.77 6.44
C GLU A 18 -6.21 12.62 5.76
N GLY A 19 -5.23 11.94 5.17
CA GLY A 19 -4.14 12.58 4.43
C GLY A 19 -4.55 12.83 3.00
N LYS A 20 -4.12 13.97 2.45
CA LYS A 20 -3.97 14.10 1.01
C LYS A 20 -2.61 13.49 0.68
N LEU A 21 -2.57 12.52 -0.23
CA LEU A 21 -1.31 11.87 -0.59
C LEU A 21 -0.36 12.91 -1.22
N ASP A 22 0.84 13.01 -0.66
CA ASP A 22 1.94 13.73 -1.30
C ASP A 22 2.51 12.86 -2.42
N TRP A 23 2.33 13.33 -3.66
CA TRP A 23 2.77 12.66 -4.88
C TRP A 23 4.09 13.23 -5.42
N ASP A 24 4.49 14.42 -4.95
CA ASP A 24 5.59 15.19 -5.55
C ASP A 24 6.96 14.71 -5.03
N ASN A 25 6.97 13.87 -3.99
CA ASN A 25 8.17 13.44 -3.26
C ASN A 25 8.35 11.91 -3.21
N ILE A 26 7.85 11.18 -4.20
CA ILE A 26 8.07 9.73 -4.30
C ILE A 26 9.49 9.46 -4.80
N GLU A 27 10.32 8.82 -3.97
CA GLU A 27 11.61 8.29 -4.40
C GLU A 27 11.42 6.90 -5.01
N ALA A 28 11.66 6.73 -6.31
CA ALA A 28 11.64 5.44 -6.99
C ALA A 28 13.05 4.95 -7.31
N ALA A 29 13.40 3.74 -6.87
CA ALA A 29 14.70 3.13 -7.08
C ALA A 29 14.57 1.73 -7.69
N GLY A 30 14.98 1.60 -8.95
CA GLY A 30 15.02 0.32 -9.67
C GLY A 30 13.64 -0.24 -10.07
N VAL A 31 12.57 0.56 -9.93
CA VAL A 31 11.21 0.21 -10.34
C VAL A 31 10.95 0.73 -11.75
N GLU A 32 10.29 -0.06 -12.59
CA GLU A 32 9.94 0.36 -13.95
C GLU A 32 8.99 1.57 -13.97
N ASP A 33 9.22 2.53 -14.87
CA ASP A 33 8.40 3.75 -14.97
C ASP A 33 6.90 3.44 -15.17
N GLU A 34 6.57 2.46 -16.02
CA GLU A 34 5.19 2.01 -16.25
C GLU A 34 4.55 1.44 -14.98
N LEU A 35 5.34 0.73 -14.17
CA LEU A 35 4.88 0.20 -12.89
C LEU A 35 4.72 1.31 -11.85
N VAL A 36 5.61 2.30 -11.82
CA VAL A 36 5.46 3.49 -10.97
C VAL A 36 4.14 4.23 -11.27
N GLU A 37 3.82 4.44 -12.54
CA GLU A 37 2.54 5.05 -12.94
C GLU A 37 1.32 4.21 -12.50
N THR A 38 1.44 2.89 -12.58
CA THR A 38 0.40 1.95 -12.12
C THR A 38 0.21 2.05 -10.61
N ILE A 39 1.30 2.04 -9.84
CA ILE A 39 1.29 2.18 -8.38
C ILE A 39 0.63 3.50 -7.98
N ILE A 40 1.04 4.61 -8.58
CA ILE A 40 0.44 5.94 -8.32
C ILE A 40 -1.07 5.91 -8.61
N SER A 41 -1.48 5.32 -9.72
CA SER A 41 -2.89 5.23 -10.11
C SER A 41 -3.71 4.39 -9.12
N LEU A 42 -3.16 3.26 -8.67
CA LEU A 42 -3.75 2.44 -7.62
C LEU A 42 -3.93 3.25 -6.33
N PHE A 43 -2.90 3.93 -5.84
CA PHE A 43 -3.01 4.71 -4.60
C PHE A 43 -3.95 5.92 -4.73
N LYS A 44 -4.11 6.51 -5.93
CA LYS A 44 -5.14 7.52 -6.18
C LYS A 44 -6.55 6.97 -6.03
N THR A 45 -6.80 5.73 -6.44
CA THR A 45 -8.11 5.08 -6.18
C THR A 45 -8.34 4.80 -4.69
N VAL A 46 -7.27 4.49 -3.94
CA VAL A 46 -7.34 4.32 -2.48
C VAL A 46 -7.65 5.66 -1.80
N GLU A 47 -6.99 6.75 -2.20
CA GLU A 47 -7.27 8.11 -1.71
C GLU A 47 -8.72 8.54 -2.00
N ALA A 48 -9.23 8.22 -3.18
CA ALA A 48 -10.61 8.51 -3.56
C ALA A 48 -11.65 7.59 -2.87
N ASN A 49 -11.21 6.58 -2.11
CA ASN A 49 -12.04 5.54 -1.53
C ASN A 49 -12.92 4.81 -2.57
N ASP A 50 -12.38 4.67 -3.80
CA ASP A 50 -13.05 4.07 -4.94
C ASP A 50 -12.71 2.58 -5.03
N TYR A 51 -13.41 1.79 -4.22
CA TYR A 51 -13.29 0.33 -4.18
C TYR A 51 -13.75 -0.37 -5.46
N GLU A 52 -14.41 0.32 -6.39
CA GLU A 52 -14.70 -0.30 -7.69
C GLU A 52 -13.46 -0.13 -8.60
N ALA A 53 -12.90 1.08 -8.64
CA ALA A 53 -11.73 1.40 -9.45
C ALA A 53 -10.45 0.66 -9.01
N HIS A 54 -10.26 0.39 -7.71
CA HIS A 54 -9.05 -0.31 -7.25
C HIS A 54 -8.94 -1.75 -7.79
N SER A 55 -10.08 -2.37 -8.13
CA SER A 55 -10.15 -3.77 -8.58
C SER A 55 -9.55 -3.93 -9.97
N ALA A 56 -9.57 -2.85 -10.77
CA ALA A 56 -8.92 -2.80 -12.07
C ALA A 56 -7.38 -2.90 -11.98
N PHE A 57 -6.80 -2.62 -10.81
CA PHE A 57 -5.37 -2.75 -10.56
C PHE A 57 -5.02 -4.06 -9.85
N MET A 58 -5.99 -4.90 -9.50
CA MET A 58 -5.75 -6.19 -8.86
C MET A 58 -5.81 -7.31 -9.90
N TYR A 59 -4.95 -8.30 -9.74
CA TYR A 59 -5.06 -9.54 -10.53
C TYR A 59 -6.27 -10.34 -10.05
N ASP A 60 -6.39 -10.48 -8.74
CA ASP A 60 -7.54 -11.07 -8.07
C ASP A 60 -7.94 -10.16 -6.89
N PRO A 61 -9.17 -9.61 -6.87
CA PRO A 61 -9.63 -8.76 -5.78
C PRO A 61 -9.60 -9.42 -4.39
N SER A 62 -9.52 -10.75 -4.32
CA SER A 62 -9.44 -11.50 -3.07
C SER A 62 -8.00 -11.65 -2.52
N THR A 63 -6.97 -11.35 -3.32
CA THR A 63 -5.57 -11.64 -2.95
C THR A 63 -4.83 -10.44 -2.35
N ALA A 64 -5.40 -9.24 -2.42
CA ALA A 64 -4.81 -8.02 -1.89
C ALA A 64 -5.80 -7.25 -0.99
N ASP A 65 -5.54 -7.24 0.30
CA ASP A 65 -6.32 -6.45 1.25
C ASP A 65 -5.73 -5.04 1.40
N LEU A 66 -6.29 -4.09 0.63
CA LEU A 66 -5.93 -2.67 0.72
C LEU A 66 -6.57 -1.96 1.92
N SER A 67 -7.44 -2.63 2.69
CA SER A 67 -8.00 -2.05 3.92
C SER A 67 -6.96 -1.87 5.01
N LEU A 68 -5.84 -2.60 4.94
CA LEU A 68 -4.66 -2.39 5.76
C LEU A 68 -3.97 -1.03 5.50
N ILE A 69 -4.31 -0.39 4.39
CA ILE A 69 -3.60 0.77 3.88
C ILE A 69 -4.49 2.03 3.96
N GLY A 70 -5.78 1.95 3.61
CA GLY A 70 -6.72 3.09 3.73
C GLY A 70 -7.38 3.25 5.11
N PRO A 71 -7.99 4.42 5.44
CA PRO A 71 -7.99 5.73 4.76
C PRO A 71 -6.93 6.70 5.32
N TYR A 72 -5.91 6.20 6.02
CA TYR A 72 -5.02 7.05 6.80
C TYR A 72 -3.63 7.25 6.18
N ILE A 73 -3.43 6.91 4.91
CA ILE A 73 -2.18 7.19 4.23
C ILE A 73 -2.03 8.70 4.05
N LEU A 74 -0.90 9.22 4.51
CA LEU A 74 -0.51 10.61 4.37
C LEU A 74 0.42 10.81 3.17
N ALA A 75 1.30 9.85 2.88
CA ALA A 75 2.20 9.89 1.74
C ALA A 75 2.68 8.49 1.35
N VAL A 76 2.96 8.29 0.06
CA VAL A 76 3.88 7.25 -0.42
C VAL A 76 5.23 7.93 -0.53
N THR A 77 6.25 7.46 0.19
CA THR A 77 7.54 8.14 0.25
C THR A 77 8.62 7.46 -0.57
N LYS A 78 8.52 6.12 -0.73
CA LYS A 78 9.56 5.35 -1.40
C LYS A 78 9.02 4.10 -2.08
N LEU A 79 9.52 3.84 -3.29
CA LEU A 79 9.30 2.63 -4.08
C LEU A 79 10.66 2.01 -4.40
N GLU A 80 10.89 0.77 -3.96
CA GLU A 80 12.16 0.06 -4.22
C GLU A 80 11.89 -1.32 -4.79
N ALA A 81 12.51 -1.64 -5.92
CA ALA A 81 12.45 -2.99 -6.46
C ALA A 81 13.26 -3.95 -5.56
N ASP A 82 12.62 -5.05 -5.14
CA ASP A 82 13.26 -6.13 -4.39
C ASP A 82 13.50 -7.35 -5.31
N GLN A 83 14.69 -7.38 -5.89
CA GLN A 83 15.14 -8.48 -6.73
C GLN A 83 15.65 -9.69 -5.94
N SER A 84 15.84 -9.55 -4.61
CA SER A 84 16.49 -10.59 -3.80
C SER A 84 15.64 -11.85 -3.61
N ARG A 85 14.31 -11.71 -3.71
CA ARG A 85 13.34 -12.80 -3.54
C ARG A 85 12.53 -13.11 -4.78
N LEU A 86 12.78 -12.40 -5.89
CA LEU A 86 11.95 -12.47 -7.09
C LEU A 86 11.78 -13.91 -7.60
N SER A 87 12.87 -14.65 -7.75
CA SER A 87 12.82 -16.04 -8.23
C SER A 87 12.00 -16.94 -7.31
N ALA A 88 12.16 -16.79 -5.99
CA ALA A 88 11.44 -17.59 -5.01
C ALA A 88 9.93 -17.30 -5.05
N VAL A 89 9.53 -16.03 -5.22
CA VAL A 89 8.13 -15.63 -5.34
C VAL A 89 7.51 -16.11 -6.65
N ILE A 90 8.24 -16.04 -7.77
CA ILE A 90 7.79 -16.59 -9.04
C ILE A 90 7.53 -18.09 -8.92
N ASP A 91 8.45 -18.83 -8.30
CA ASP A 91 8.33 -20.28 -8.14
C ASP A 91 7.23 -20.66 -7.14
N GLU A 92 7.14 -19.98 -6.00
CA GLU A 92 6.14 -20.27 -4.95
C GLU A 92 4.70 -20.14 -5.44
N TYR A 93 4.45 -19.16 -6.31
CA TYR A 93 3.12 -18.84 -6.82
C TYR A 93 2.90 -19.25 -8.28
N SER A 94 3.84 -19.96 -8.89
CA SER A 94 3.80 -20.34 -10.32
C SER A 94 3.49 -19.17 -11.26
N LEU A 95 4.06 -17.98 -10.97
CA LEU A 95 3.67 -16.75 -11.69
C LEU A 95 4.05 -16.77 -13.18
N SER A 96 5.04 -17.59 -13.55
CA SER A 96 5.45 -17.79 -14.94
C SER A 96 4.34 -18.39 -15.83
N GLU A 97 3.31 -19.00 -15.24
CA GLU A 97 2.17 -19.54 -15.99
C GLU A 97 1.11 -18.49 -16.36
N ILE A 98 1.09 -17.36 -15.64
CA ILE A 98 0.01 -16.36 -15.71
C ILE A 98 0.48 -14.94 -16.00
N SER A 99 1.80 -14.72 -16.04
CA SER A 99 2.39 -13.39 -16.22
C SER A 99 3.53 -13.41 -17.22
N THR A 100 3.70 -12.29 -17.92
CA THR A 100 4.85 -12.06 -18.79
C THR A 100 6.01 -11.42 -18.05
N ASP A 101 5.72 -10.79 -16.91
CA ASP A 101 6.70 -10.10 -16.07
C ASP A 101 6.24 -10.07 -14.61
N VAL A 102 7.19 -9.99 -13.68
CA VAL A 102 6.94 -9.98 -12.24
C VAL A 102 7.93 -9.03 -11.58
N GLU A 103 7.42 -8.18 -10.69
CA GLU A 103 8.23 -7.30 -9.87
C GLU A 103 7.74 -7.29 -8.42
N ILE A 104 8.68 -7.29 -7.48
CA ILE A 104 8.37 -7.06 -6.07
C ILE A 104 8.79 -5.63 -5.76
N VAL A 105 7.85 -4.80 -5.32
CA VAL A 105 8.12 -3.41 -4.96
C VAL A 105 7.88 -3.24 -3.47
N LYS A 106 8.93 -2.87 -2.73
CA LYS A 106 8.81 -2.40 -1.37
C LYS A 106 8.29 -0.96 -1.39
N ILE A 107 7.09 -0.77 -0.86
CA ILE A 107 6.43 0.53 -0.81
C ILE A 107 6.46 1.02 0.64
N THR A 108 7.11 2.16 0.86
CA THR A 108 7.14 2.84 2.15
C THR A 108 6.10 3.94 2.17
N MET A 109 5.30 3.95 3.23
CA MET A 109 4.16 4.84 3.39
C MET A 109 4.19 5.49 4.77
N LEU A 110 3.80 6.75 4.81
CA LEU A 110 3.48 7.45 6.04
C LEU A 110 1.97 7.32 6.28
N THR A 111 1.56 6.83 7.44
CA THR A 111 0.16 6.66 7.83
C THR A 111 -0.15 7.42 9.11
N SER A 112 -1.38 7.92 9.27
CA SER A 112 -1.89 8.49 10.52
C SER A 112 -2.64 7.44 11.34
N SER A 113 -2.44 7.45 12.64
CA SER A 113 -3.21 6.64 13.59
C SER A 113 -3.62 7.48 14.79
N THR A 114 -4.41 6.89 15.70
CA THR A 114 -4.77 7.54 16.98
C THR A 114 -3.56 7.89 17.84
N ASP A 115 -2.44 7.16 17.65
CA ASP A 115 -1.21 7.33 18.42
C ASP A 115 -0.19 8.25 17.75
N GLY A 116 -0.48 8.73 16.53
CA GLY A 116 0.37 9.63 15.76
C GLY A 116 0.64 9.13 14.34
N GLU A 117 1.63 9.75 13.69
CA GLU A 117 2.10 9.34 12.37
C GLU A 117 3.10 8.20 12.49
N SER A 118 2.99 7.20 11.63
CA SER A 118 3.88 6.04 11.57
C SER A 118 4.32 5.78 10.15
N SER A 119 5.59 5.43 9.97
CA SER A 119 6.09 4.94 8.69
C SER A 119 6.03 3.42 8.68
N SER A 120 5.49 2.84 7.62
CA SER A 120 5.43 1.39 7.42
C SER A 120 5.85 1.06 6.00
N SER A 121 6.48 -0.10 5.82
CA SER A 121 6.87 -0.61 4.51
C SER A 121 6.28 -1.99 4.32
N PHE A 122 5.73 -2.23 3.15
CA PHE A 122 5.16 -3.53 2.77
C PHE A 122 5.69 -3.92 1.40
N ASP A 123 5.73 -5.22 1.13
CA ASP A 123 6.17 -5.73 -0.15
C ASP A 123 4.95 -6.02 -1.03
N PHE A 124 4.91 -5.38 -2.18
CA PHE A 124 3.85 -5.53 -3.17
C PHE A 124 4.37 -6.36 -4.32
N VAL A 125 3.73 -7.49 -4.58
CA VAL A 125 4.04 -8.34 -5.73
C VAL A 125 3.14 -7.90 -6.87
N PHE A 126 3.74 -7.37 -7.93
CA PHE A 126 3.08 -7.02 -9.18
C PHE A 126 3.39 -8.04 -10.25
N ILE A 127 2.40 -8.33 -11.08
CA ILE A 127 2.54 -9.17 -12.26
C ILE A 127 2.02 -8.43 -13.47
N LYS A 128 2.66 -8.63 -14.63
CA LYS A 128 2.21 -8.10 -15.91
C LYS A 128 1.40 -9.16 -16.64
N THR A 129 0.13 -8.87 -16.88
CA THR A 129 -0.80 -9.75 -17.61
C THR A 129 -1.57 -8.94 -18.63
N ASP A 130 -1.73 -9.47 -19.84
CA ASP A 130 -2.33 -8.76 -20.98
C ASP A 130 -1.73 -7.35 -21.23
N GLY A 131 -0.43 -7.20 -20.96
CA GLY A 131 0.28 -5.93 -21.11
C GLY A 131 0.00 -4.89 -20.03
N GLN A 132 -0.66 -5.25 -18.94
CA GLN A 132 -0.96 -4.37 -17.81
C GLN A 132 -0.38 -4.90 -16.51
N TRP A 133 0.20 -4.02 -15.71
CA TRP A 133 0.60 -4.32 -14.35
C TRP A 133 -0.61 -4.47 -13.44
N LYS A 134 -0.63 -5.55 -12.65
CA LYS A 134 -1.66 -5.87 -11.67
C LYS A 134 -1.01 -6.25 -10.35
N LEU A 135 -1.56 -5.75 -9.25
CA LEU A 135 -1.22 -6.19 -7.91
C LEU A 135 -1.69 -7.63 -7.72
N TYR A 136 -0.75 -8.52 -7.48
CA TYR A 136 -1.01 -9.91 -7.18
C TYR A 136 -1.19 -10.12 -5.67
N LYS A 137 -0.30 -9.55 -4.84
CA LYS A 137 -0.29 -9.79 -3.39
C LYS A 137 0.45 -8.70 -2.62
N ILE A 138 0.10 -8.54 -1.34
CA ILE A 138 0.82 -7.71 -0.37
C ILE A 138 1.37 -8.62 0.73
N GLN A 139 2.61 -8.40 1.16
CA GLN A 139 3.33 -9.15 2.20
C GLN A 139 3.92 -8.24 3.27
#